data_AF-A0A0G4IQF7-F1
#
_entry.id   AF-A0A0G4IQF7-F1
#
_cell.length_a   1.000
_cell.length_b   1.000
_cell.length_c   1.000
_cell.angle_alpha   90.00
_cell.angle_beta   90.00
_cell.angle_gamma   90.00
#
_symmetry.space_group_name_H-M   'P 1'
#
loop_
_entity.id
_entity.type
_entity.pdbx_description
1 polymer ?
#
loop_
_entity_poly.entity_id
_entity_poly.type
_entity_poly.pdbx_seq_one_letter_code
_entity_poly.pdbx_strand_id
1 'polypeptide(L)'
;MVEITPLDDHRCCEAVAQLQARLRQAYAVIDEIAQAHRASNALLSAVLKQVTADNRAQVVYLSVEQAREAGIDAGQGDSSTAQAEPSVVFDHRSSSSSSSMLRTIADQFVQLLERAQAHEIALCLLPDAYRRRFGRTINRCGHSLLSDLVRSLSAIDDRIDIRWDGTVATLVGRFQNSRAKRARSSPNVCAFYNMRQGCRFSARRCSFPHVCSQCGSEAHGASSCPTDPRDHQQD
;
A
#
# COMPACT_ATOMS: atom_id res chain seq x y z
N MET A 1 54.20 -28.41 12.57
CA MET A 1 54.44 -27.86 11.22
C MET A 1 53.14 -27.95 10.47
N VAL A 2 52.58 -26.82 10.02
CA VAL A 2 51.39 -26.78 9.16
C VAL A 2 51.90 -26.64 7.74
N GLU A 3 51.74 -27.67 6.92
CA GLU A 3 52.06 -27.61 5.49
C GLU A 3 50.99 -26.80 4.78
N ILE A 4 51.37 -25.61 4.33
CA ILE A 4 50.52 -24.78 3.48
C ILE A 4 50.71 -25.31 2.05
N THR A 5 49.74 -26.08 1.56
CA THR A 5 49.71 -26.49 0.16
C THR A 5 49.40 -25.28 -0.72
N PRO A 6 50.22 -24.98 -1.75
CA PRO A 6 49.95 -23.88 -2.67
C PRO A 6 48.60 -24.11 -3.35
N LEU A 7 47.78 -23.05 -3.37
CA LEU A 7 46.51 -23.07 -4.08
C LEU A 7 46.80 -23.29 -5.57
N ASP A 8 46.15 -24.30 -6.14
CA ASP A 8 46.31 -24.70 -7.54
C ASP A 8 45.77 -23.59 -8.45
N ASP A 9 46.66 -22.81 -9.07
CA ASP A 9 46.34 -21.61 -9.86
C ASP A 9 45.28 -21.88 -10.94
N HIS A 10 45.25 -23.10 -11.47
CA HIS A 10 44.29 -23.52 -12.47
C HIS A 10 42.84 -23.52 -11.94
N ARG A 11 42.61 -23.91 -10.68
CA ARG A 11 41.27 -23.93 -10.08
C ARG A 11 40.77 -22.52 -9.80
N CYS A 12 41.68 -21.59 -9.52
CA CYS A 12 41.35 -20.17 -9.35
C CYS A 12 40.88 -19.55 -10.67
N CYS A 13 41.61 -19.78 -11.77
CA CYS A 13 41.23 -19.28 -13.09
C CYS A 13 39.86 -19.81 -13.56
N GLU A 14 39.58 -21.11 -13.34
CA GLU A 14 38.30 -21.71 -13.69
C GLU A 14 37.13 -21.11 -12.90
N ALA A 15 37.30 -20.93 -11.57
CA ALA A 15 36.29 -20.32 -10.72
C ALA A 15 35.99 -18.86 -11.13
N VAL A 16 37.01 -18.09 -11.49
CA VAL A 16 36.84 -16.71 -11.99
C VAL A 16 36.07 -16.70 -13.31
N ALA A 17 36.40 -17.60 -14.25
CA ALA A 17 35.70 -17.70 -15.53
C ALA A 17 34.22 -18.08 -15.35
N GLN A 18 33.92 -19.02 -14.46
CA GLN A 18 32.54 -19.41 -14.13
C GLN A 18 31.75 -18.25 -13.49
N LEU A 19 32.38 -17.49 -12.59
CA LEU A 19 31.75 -16.33 -11.97
C LEU A 19 31.45 -15.24 -13.01
N GLN A 20 32.39 -14.96 -13.91
CA GLN A 20 32.19 -14.01 -15.00
C GLN A 20 31.05 -14.42 -15.94
N ALA A 21 30.93 -15.71 -16.26
CA ALA A 21 29.84 -16.23 -17.08
C ALA A 21 28.47 -16.04 -16.39
N ARG A 22 28.38 -16.36 -15.09
CA ARG A 22 27.15 -16.15 -14.29
C ARG A 22 26.77 -14.68 -14.18
N LEU A 23 27.76 -13.80 -14.03
CA LEU A 23 27.55 -12.35 -13.98
C LEU A 23 26.96 -11.84 -15.30
N ARG A 24 27.52 -12.26 -16.45
CA ARG A 24 26.98 -11.90 -17.78
C ARG A 24 25.56 -12.40 -17.98
N GLN A 25 25.25 -13.63 -17.54
CA GLN A 25 23.90 -14.17 -17.60
C GLN A 25 22.93 -13.36 -16.73
N ALA A 26 23.33 -12.96 -15.52
CA ALA A 26 22.52 -12.11 -14.65
C ALA A 26 22.24 -10.73 -15.28
N TYR A 27 23.24 -10.11 -15.92
CA TYR A 27 23.04 -8.85 -16.63
C TYR A 27 22.09 -8.98 -17.82
N ALA A 28 22.16 -10.08 -18.59
CA ALA A 28 21.22 -10.32 -19.68
C ALA A 28 19.76 -10.39 -19.20
N VAL A 29 19.51 -11.06 -18.07
CA VAL A 29 18.16 -11.13 -17.47
C VAL A 29 17.69 -9.74 -17.00
N ILE A 30 18.59 -8.92 -16.45
CA ILE A 30 18.26 -7.55 -16.05
C ILE A 30 17.88 -6.70 -17.27
N ASP A 31 18.59 -6.85 -18.38
CA ASP A 31 18.30 -6.12 -19.62
C ASP A 31 16.94 -6.54 -20.23
N GLU A 32 16.62 -7.84 -20.19
CA GLU A 32 15.30 -8.35 -20.60
C GLU A 32 14.17 -7.77 -19.73
N ILE A 33 14.34 -7.75 -18.41
CA ILE A 33 13.36 -7.14 -17.48
C ILE A 33 13.21 -5.64 -17.78
N ALA A 34 14.31 -4.93 -18.00
CA ALA A 34 14.29 -3.50 -18.32
C ALA A 34 13.58 -3.24 -19.66
N GLN A 35 13.77 -4.10 -20.66
CA GLN A 35 13.08 -4.02 -21.94
C GLN A 35 11.58 -4.29 -21.80
N ALA A 36 11.18 -5.34 -21.07
CA ALA A 36 9.78 -5.65 -20.80
C ALA A 36 9.06 -4.51 -20.05
N HIS A 37 9.75 -3.87 -19.10
CA HIS A 37 9.22 -2.71 -18.39
C HIS A 37 9.05 -1.49 -19.32
N ARG A 38 10.01 -1.21 -20.20
CA ARG A 38 9.89 -0.14 -21.21
C ARG A 38 8.71 -0.39 -22.15
N ALA A 39 8.55 -1.62 -22.65
CA ALA A 39 7.42 -2.02 -23.49
C ALA A 39 6.07 -1.84 -22.78
N SER A 40 5.99 -2.28 -21.51
CA SER A 40 4.76 -2.14 -20.70
C SER A 40 4.37 -0.67 -20.48
N ASN A 41 5.34 0.20 -20.22
CA ASN A 41 5.07 1.63 -20.05
C ASN A 41 4.67 2.31 -21.37
N ALA A 42 5.25 1.89 -22.50
CA ALA A 42 4.85 2.37 -23.81
C ALA A 42 3.37 2.01 -24.11
N LEU A 43 2.98 0.75 -23.84
CA LEU A 43 1.58 0.31 -23.97
C LEU A 43 0.64 1.10 -23.06
N LEU A 44 0.99 1.25 -21.79
CA LEU A 44 0.17 2.00 -20.85
C LEU A 44 -0.01 3.45 -21.31
N SER A 45 1.05 4.08 -21.80
CA SER A 45 0.98 5.42 -22.36
C SER A 45 0.09 5.49 -23.61
N ALA A 46 0.14 4.48 -24.49
CA ALA A 46 -0.71 4.43 -25.69
C ALA A 46 -2.19 4.28 -25.31
N VAL A 47 -2.51 3.37 -24.37
CA VAL A 47 -3.87 3.18 -23.84
C VAL A 47 -4.38 4.47 -23.20
N LEU A 48 -3.57 5.13 -22.38
CA LEU A 48 -3.96 6.39 -21.75
C LEU A 48 -4.25 7.48 -22.79
N LYS A 49 -3.40 7.62 -23.81
CA LYS A 49 -3.64 8.57 -24.92
C LYS A 49 -4.97 8.31 -25.61
N GLN A 50 -5.28 7.03 -25.90
CA GLN A 50 -6.53 6.65 -26.55
C GLN A 50 -7.76 6.92 -25.66
N VAL A 51 -7.69 6.59 -24.37
CA VAL A 51 -8.76 6.90 -23.40
C VAL A 51 -8.98 8.41 -23.27
N THR A 52 -7.91 9.22 -23.29
CA THR A 52 -8.03 10.67 -23.21
C THR A 52 -8.57 11.31 -24.48
N ALA A 53 -8.29 10.73 -25.65
CA ALA A 53 -8.81 11.22 -26.94
C ALA A 53 -10.30 10.88 -27.10
N ASP A 54 -10.70 9.66 -26.72
CA ASP A 54 -12.08 9.20 -26.78
C ASP A 54 -12.75 9.36 -25.41
N ASN A 55 -13.17 10.60 -25.08
CA ASN A 55 -13.86 11.00 -23.83
C ASN A 55 -15.18 10.23 -23.51
N ARG A 56 -15.47 9.12 -24.20
CA ARG A 56 -16.66 8.26 -24.06
C ARG A 56 -16.41 6.74 -24.21
N ALA A 57 -15.18 6.27 -24.44
CA ALA A 57 -14.96 4.84 -24.65
C ALA A 57 -14.98 4.04 -23.34
N GLN A 58 -15.98 3.17 -23.14
CA GLN A 58 -16.05 2.19 -22.04
C GLN A 58 -15.17 0.94 -22.30
N VAL A 59 -14.69 0.75 -23.53
CA VAL A 59 -13.87 -0.40 -23.93
C VAL A 59 -12.75 0.10 -24.84
N VAL A 60 -11.50 -0.06 -24.41
CA VAL A 60 -10.31 0.24 -25.21
C VAL A 60 -9.95 -1.03 -25.97
N TYR A 61 -10.11 -1.00 -27.29
CA TYR A 61 -9.55 -2.03 -28.15
C TYR A 61 -8.12 -1.59 -28.49
N LEU A 62 -7.13 -2.31 -27.95
CA LEU A 62 -5.75 -2.20 -28.38
C LEU A 62 -5.65 -2.77 -29.80
N SER A 63 -5.32 -1.92 -30.77
CA SER A 63 -5.05 -2.42 -32.11
C SER A 63 -3.75 -3.22 -32.10
N VAL A 64 -3.64 -4.20 -33.00
CA VAL A 64 -2.42 -4.99 -33.18
C VAL A 64 -1.23 -4.09 -33.52
N GLU A 65 -1.47 -2.95 -34.17
CA GLU A 65 -0.47 -1.94 -34.51
C GLU A 65 0.13 -1.26 -33.26
N GLN A 66 -0.70 -0.87 -32.29
CA GLN A 66 -0.24 -0.27 -31.03
C GLN A 66 0.54 -1.28 -30.16
N ALA A 67 0.15 -2.56 -30.20
CA ALA A 67 0.91 -3.62 -29.55
C ALA A 67 2.31 -3.79 -30.19
N ARG A 68 2.38 -3.61 -31.51
CA ARG A 68 3.61 -3.77 -32.29
C ARG A 68 4.58 -2.59 -32.12
N GLU A 69 4.08 -1.35 -32.02
CA GLU A 69 4.91 -0.17 -31.67
C GLU A 69 5.56 -0.29 -30.29
N ALA A 70 4.96 -1.05 -29.37
CA ALA A 70 5.53 -1.35 -28.06
C ALA A 70 6.46 -2.58 -28.04
N GLY A 71 6.72 -3.20 -29.20
CA GLY A 71 7.62 -4.35 -29.31
C GLY A 71 6.99 -5.72 -29.01
N ILE A 72 5.66 -5.85 -29.09
CA ILE A 72 4.97 -7.14 -29.06
C ILE A 72 4.78 -7.62 -30.50
N ASP A 73 5.60 -8.58 -30.95
CA ASP A 73 5.49 -9.15 -32.29
C ASP A 73 4.28 -10.11 -32.38
N ALA A 74 3.18 -9.61 -32.90
CA ALA A 74 2.18 -10.43 -33.59
C ALA A 74 2.37 -10.23 -35.11
N GLY A 75 2.35 -11.34 -35.85
CA GLY A 75 2.80 -11.45 -37.24
C GLY A 75 2.34 -10.37 -38.22
N GLN A 76 3.20 -10.16 -39.22
CA GLN A 76 3.22 -9.10 -40.23
C GLN A 76 1.92 -8.87 -41.03
N GLY A 77 1.54 -7.61 -41.13
CA GLY A 77 0.75 -7.03 -42.23
C GLY A 77 1.02 -5.52 -42.31
N ASP A 78 1.40 -5.03 -43.48
CA ASP A 78 1.75 -3.63 -43.77
C ASP A 78 0.50 -2.76 -43.99
N SER A 79 0.51 -1.52 -43.48
CA SER A 79 0.10 -0.30 -44.22
C SER A 79 0.17 0.97 -43.36
N SER A 80 0.45 2.07 -44.05
CA SER A 80 0.87 3.38 -43.56
C SER A 80 -0.26 4.35 -43.14
N THR A 81 0.19 5.42 -42.47
CA THR A 81 -0.13 6.86 -42.62
C THR A 81 -1.08 7.60 -41.64
N ALA A 82 -0.49 8.66 -41.06
CA ALA A 82 -0.97 10.06 -40.98
C ALA A 82 -1.43 10.64 -39.61
N GLN A 83 -0.99 11.90 -39.43
CA GLN A 83 -1.03 12.81 -38.27
C GLN A 83 -2.42 13.40 -37.96
N ALA A 84 -2.66 13.76 -36.70
CA ALA A 84 -3.14 15.10 -36.27
C ALA A 84 -3.21 15.19 -34.72
N GLU A 85 -2.66 16.25 -34.12
CA GLU A 85 -2.82 16.59 -32.70
C GLU A 85 -3.98 17.59 -32.51
N PRO A 86 -4.95 17.32 -31.61
CA PRO A 86 -5.90 18.33 -31.16
C PRO A 86 -5.60 18.79 -29.72
N SER A 87 -5.42 20.11 -29.56
CA SER A 87 -5.44 20.79 -28.25
C SER A 87 -6.86 20.81 -27.68
N VAL A 88 -7.06 20.22 -26.51
CA VAL A 88 -8.34 20.21 -25.79
C VAL A 88 -8.27 21.19 -24.61
N VAL A 89 -9.16 22.19 -24.64
CA VAL A 89 -9.40 23.15 -23.56
C VAL A 89 -10.32 22.50 -22.53
N PHE A 90 -9.87 22.38 -21.27
CA PHE A 90 -10.65 21.81 -20.17
C PHE A 90 -11.45 22.89 -19.43
N ASP A 91 -12.77 22.77 -19.43
CA ASP A 91 -13.69 23.61 -18.63
C ASP A 91 -13.79 23.10 -17.18
N HIS A 92 -13.37 23.93 -16.21
CA HIS A 92 -13.25 23.59 -14.77
C HIS A 92 -14.51 23.89 -13.92
N ARG A 93 -15.73 23.66 -14.42
CA ARG A 93 -16.96 24.14 -13.74
C ARG A 93 -17.68 23.17 -12.79
N SER A 94 -17.08 22.04 -12.38
CA SER A 94 -17.71 21.05 -11.48
C SER A 94 -17.05 20.88 -10.09
N SER A 95 -16.17 21.79 -9.67
CA SER A 95 -15.23 21.58 -8.55
C SER A 95 -15.82 21.57 -7.12
N SER A 96 -17.10 21.92 -6.91
CA SER A 96 -17.65 22.06 -5.55
C SER A 96 -18.02 20.74 -4.88
N SER A 97 -18.50 19.74 -5.63
CA SER A 97 -18.92 18.45 -5.07
C SER A 97 -17.75 17.55 -4.66
N SER A 98 -16.64 17.60 -5.38
CA SER A 98 -15.48 16.75 -5.10
C SER A 98 -14.79 17.12 -3.78
N SER A 99 -14.77 18.41 -3.42
CA SER A 99 -14.13 18.89 -2.19
C SER A 99 -14.83 18.41 -0.92
N SER A 100 -16.17 18.39 -0.91
CA SER A 100 -16.94 17.91 0.25
C SER A 100 -16.77 16.39 0.47
N MET A 101 -16.67 15.63 -0.62
CA MET A 101 -16.44 14.20 -0.58
C MET A 101 -15.05 13.88 -0.03
N LEU A 102 -14.01 14.59 -0.47
CA LEU A 102 -12.64 14.42 0.04
C LEU A 102 -12.57 14.74 1.54
N ARG A 103 -13.20 15.82 2.01
CA ARG A 103 -13.28 16.13 3.46
C ARG A 103 -13.94 15.00 4.25
N THR A 104 -15.04 14.46 3.73
CA THR A 104 -15.75 13.34 4.37
C THR A 104 -14.86 12.09 4.49
N ILE A 105 -14.03 11.81 3.47
CA ILE A 105 -13.08 10.69 3.51
C ILE A 105 -11.94 10.98 4.47
N ALA A 106 -11.42 12.22 4.50
CA ALA A 106 -10.39 12.64 5.45
C ALA A 106 -10.84 12.41 6.89
N ASP A 107 -12.04 12.88 7.26
CA ASP A 107 -12.59 12.68 8.61
C ASP A 107 -12.72 11.19 8.97
N GLN A 108 -13.07 10.34 8.00
CA GLN A 108 -13.16 8.89 8.22
C GLN A 108 -11.78 8.24 8.39
N PHE A 109 -10.76 8.72 7.69
CA PHE A 109 -9.38 8.26 7.88
C PHE A 109 -8.84 8.69 9.24
N VAL A 110 -9.16 9.91 9.68
CA VAL A 110 -8.86 10.37 11.05
C VAL A 110 -9.50 9.46 12.09
N GLN A 111 -10.80 9.15 11.96
CA GLN A 111 -11.48 8.23 12.90
C GLN A 111 -10.88 6.81 12.93
N LEU A 112 -10.32 6.34 11.80
CA LEU A 112 -9.59 5.08 11.76
C LEU A 112 -8.24 5.19 12.50
N LEU A 113 -7.49 6.26 12.25
CA LEU A 113 -6.18 6.49 12.85
C LEU A 113 -6.26 6.73 14.36
N GLU A 114 -7.31 7.39 14.85
CA GLU A 114 -7.55 7.56 16.30
C GLU A 114 -7.68 6.23 17.05
N ARG A 115 -8.14 5.17 16.37
CA ARG A 115 -8.34 3.83 16.93
C ARG A 115 -7.20 2.86 16.65
N ALA A 116 -6.37 3.17 15.66
CA ALA A 116 -5.23 2.34 15.29
C ALA A 116 -4.12 2.43 16.34
N GLN A 117 -3.42 1.32 16.56
CA GLN A 117 -2.24 1.32 17.42
C GLN A 117 -1.20 2.28 16.83
N ALA A 118 -0.62 3.13 17.69
CA ALA A 118 0.35 4.16 17.32
C ALA A 118 -0.15 5.20 16.30
N HIS A 119 -1.46 5.23 15.98
CA HIS A 119 -2.03 6.09 14.94
C HIS A 119 -1.44 5.84 13.55
N GLU A 120 -1.12 4.59 13.24
CA GLU A 120 -0.53 4.18 11.97
C GLU A 120 -1.29 3.01 11.34
N ILE A 121 -1.49 3.05 10.02
CA ILE A 121 -2.11 1.96 9.24
C ILE A 121 -1.34 1.80 7.93
N ALA A 122 -0.79 0.62 7.67
CA ALA A 122 -0.16 0.32 6.38
C ALA A 122 -1.18 0.52 5.24
N LEU A 123 -0.80 1.20 4.16
CA LEU A 123 -1.73 1.54 3.07
C LEU A 123 -2.34 0.29 2.42
N CYS A 124 -1.62 -0.83 2.38
CA CYS A 124 -2.14 -2.10 1.88
C CYS A 124 -3.28 -2.68 2.74
N LEU A 125 -3.32 -2.36 4.04
CA LEU A 125 -4.36 -2.81 4.99
C LEU A 125 -5.51 -1.80 5.14
N LEU A 126 -5.34 -0.58 4.63
CA LEU A 126 -6.31 0.50 4.77
C LEU A 126 -7.69 0.17 4.17
N PRO A 127 -7.81 -0.44 2.97
CA PRO A 127 -9.11 -0.82 2.42
C PRO A 127 -9.91 -1.77 3.32
N ASP A 128 -9.23 -2.74 3.93
CA ASP A 128 -9.86 -3.72 4.81
C ASP A 128 -10.20 -3.15 6.18
N ALA A 129 -9.34 -2.29 6.73
CA ALA A 129 -9.63 -1.55 7.97
C ALA A 129 -10.85 -0.63 7.78
N TYR A 130 -10.89 0.09 6.66
CA TYR A 130 -11.99 0.98 6.31
C TYR A 130 -13.31 0.21 6.10
N ARG A 131 -13.28 -0.90 5.35
CA ARG A 131 -14.46 -1.75 5.14
C ARG A 131 -15.01 -2.32 6.45
N ARG A 132 -14.14 -2.83 7.34
CA ARG A 132 -14.55 -3.34 8.66
C ARG A 132 -15.20 -2.26 9.52
N ARG A 133 -14.74 -1.02 9.43
CA ARG A 133 -15.25 0.09 10.26
C ARG A 133 -16.54 0.70 9.73
N PHE A 134 -16.64 0.90 8.41
CA PHE A 134 -17.71 1.67 7.79
C PHE A 134 -18.67 0.85 6.93
N GLY A 135 -18.43 -0.46 6.79
CA GLY A 135 -19.28 -1.37 6.01
C GLY A 135 -19.24 -1.14 4.50
N ARG A 136 -18.30 -0.34 4.00
CA ARG A 136 -18.22 0.06 2.58
C ARG A 136 -16.79 0.18 2.07
N THR A 137 -16.62 0.18 0.75
CA THR A 137 -15.32 0.42 0.11
C THR A 137 -14.96 1.90 0.12
N ILE A 138 -13.66 2.20 0.06
CA ILE A 138 -13.16 3.58 -0.01
C ILE A 138 -13.54 4.15 -1.38
N ASN A 139 -14.27 5.27 -1.39
CA ASN A 139 -14.48 6.03 -2.62
C ASN A 139 -13.16 6.73 -3.00
N ARG A 140 -12.63 6.44 -4.19
CA ARG A 140 -11.35 6.99 -4.63
C ARG A 140 -11.45 8.37 -5.28
N CYS A 141 -12.64 8.95 -5.44
CA CYS A 141 -12.83 10.30 -6.01
C CYS A 141 -12.07 10.54 -7.33
N GLY A 142 -11.93 9.51 -8.17
CA GLY A 142 -11.20 9.59 -9.45
C GLY A 142 -9.68 9.33 -9.36
N HIS A 143 -9.12 9.11 -8.17
CA HIS A 143 -7.71 8.75 -8.01
C HIS A 143 -7.46 7.29 -8.42
N SER A 144 -6.45 7.07 -9.26
CA SER A 144 -6.03 5.73 -9.70
C SER A 144 -5.40 4.94 -8.54
N LEU A 145 -4.51 5.57 -7.78
CA LEU A 145 -3.80 4.98 -6.64
C LEU A 145 -4.32 5.50 -5.31
N LEU A 146 -4.32 4.62 -4.30
CA LEU A 146 -4.69 4.98 -2.93
C LEU A 146 -3.72 6.00 -2.32
N SER A 147 -2.44 5.94 -2.67
CA SER A 147 -1.43 6.92 -2.26
C SER A 147 -1.77 8.33 -2.75
N ASP A 148 -2.32 8.46 -3.95
CA ASP A 148 -2.64 9.75 -4.54
C ASP A 148 -3.85 10.37 -3.84
N LEU A 149 -4.87 9.55 -3.54
CA LEU A 149 -5.97 9.93 -2.68
C LEU A 149 -5.43 10.44 -1.33
N VAL A 150 -4.59 9.67 -0.64
CA VAL A 150 -4.04 10.07 0.67
C VAL A 150 -3.26 11.39 0.59
N ARG A 151 -2.44 11.60 -0.45
CA ARG A 151 -1.74 12.89 -0.64
C ARG A 151 -2.74 14.04 -0.82
N SER A 152 -3.81 13.86 -1.60
CA SER A 152 -4.86 14.86 -1.74
C SER A 152 -5.59 15.13 -0.42
N LEU A 153 -5.82 14.10 0.41
CA LEU A 153 -6.41 14.27 1.74
C LEU A 153 -5.46 15.02 2.69
N SER A 154 -4.15 14.76 2.66
CA SER A 154 -3.16 15.48 3.49
C SER A 154 -3.04 16.98 3.16
N ALA A 155 -3.42 17.37 1.94
CA ALA A 155 -3.50 18.78 1.55
C ALA A 155 -4.74 19.48 2.12
N ILE A 156 -5.76 18.71 2.51
CA ILE A 156 -7.04 19.21 3.05
C ILE A 156 -7.04 19.14 4.59
N ASP A 157 -6.42 18.10 5.15
CA ASP A 157 -6.41 17.80 6.58
C ASP A 157 -4.98 17.45 7.03
N ASP A 158 -4.39 18.34 7.84
CA ASP A 158 -3.01 18.25 8.33
C ASP A 158 -2.80 17.13 9.37
N ARG A 159 -3.91 16.55 9.87
CA ARG A 159 -3.88 15.39 10.77
C ARG A 159 -3.53 14.10 10.04
N ILE A 160 -3.62 14.07 8.71
CA ILE A 160 -3.33 12.89 7.90
C ILE A 160 -2.01 13.09 7.17
N ASP A 161 -1.14 12.09 7.23
CA ASP A 161 0.10 12.08 6.50
C ASP A 161 0.42 10.69 5.94
N ILE A 162 1.33 10.62 4.98
CA ILE A 162 1.84 9.37 4.42
C ILE A 162 3.35 9.27 4.65
N ARG A 163 3.76 8.24 5.39
CA ARG A 163 5.17 7.91 5.61
C ARG A 163 5.58 6.74 4.74
N TRP A 164 6.75 6.85 4.12
CA TRP A 164 7.36 5.77 3.35
C TRP A 164 8.50 5.16 4.15
N ASP A 165 8.45 3.85 4.34
CA ASP A 165 9.54 3.06 4.92
C ASP A 165 9.96 2.00 3.89
N GLY A 166 11.00 2.32 3.12
CA GLY A 166 11.39 1.57 1.93
C GLY A 166 10.26 1.52 0.90
N THR A 167 9.72 0.33 0.65
CA THR A 167 8.62 0.08 -0.29
C THR A 167 7.23 0.11 0.35
N VAL A 168 7.15 0.25 1.67
CA VAL A 168 5.90 0.20 2.42
C VAL A 168 5.41 1.61 2.70
N ALA A 169 4.25 1.97 2.14
CA ALA A 169 3.56 3.20 2.46
C ALA A 169 2.65 2.99 3.69
N THR A 170 2.73 3.91 4.65
CA THR A 170 1.94 3.89 5.89
C THR A 170 1.20 5.22 6.08
N LEU A 171 -0.10 5.13 6.37
CA LEU A 171 -0.95 6.26 6.73
C LEU A 171 -0.71 6.59 8.20
N VAL A 172 -0.39 7.84 8.52
CA VAL A 172 -0.02 8.27 9.88
C VAL A 172 -0.93 9.42 10.32
N GLY A 173 -1.39 9.36 11.57
CA GLY A 173 -2.17 10.42 12.21
C GLY A 173 -1.30 11.37 13.03
N ARG A 174 -1.37 12.67 12.75
CA ARG A 174 -0.70 13.76 13.49
C ARG A 174 -1.64 14.41 14.50
N PHE A 175 -1.92 13.72 15.59
CA PHE A 175 -2.78 14.25 16.64
C PHE A 175 -1.95 15.13 17.60
N GLN A 176 -2.23 16.44 17.66
CA GLN A 176 -1.47 17.39 18.47
C GLN A 176 -1.47 17.05 19.98
N ASN A 177 -2.43 16.22 20.42
CA ASN A 177 -2.52 15.76 21.80
C ASN A 177 -1.49 14.66 22.16
N SER A 178 -0.72 14.14 21.20
CA SER A 178 0.37 13.18 21.45
C SER A 178 1.64 13.84 22.02
N ARG A 179 1.79 15.17 21.90
CA ARG A 179 2.94 15.90 22.48
C ARG A 179 2.79 16.23 23.97
N ALA A 180 1.58 16.17 24.54
CA ALA A 180 1.36 16.47 25.96
C ALA A 180 1.66 15.30 26.90
N LYS A 181 1.99 14.12 26.37
CA LYS A 181 2.40 12.98 27.18
C LYS A 181 3.10 11.96 26.26
N ARG A 182 4.43 11.97 26.26
CA ARG A 182 5.19 10.90 26.96
C ARG A 182 4.56 10.63 28.34
N ALA A 183 3.29 10.24 28.36
CA ALA A 183 2.81 9.32 29.34
C ALA A 183 3.69 8.12 29.03
N ARG A 184 4.50 7.74 30.01
CA ARG A 184 4.62 6.33 30.38
C ARG A 184 3.48 5.59 29.70
N SER A 185 3.81 4.78 28.70
CA SER A 185 2.95 3.71 28.21
C SER A 185 1.98 3.37 29.33
N SER A 186 0.68 3.63 29.12
CA SER A 186 -0.35 3.04 29.98
C SER A 186 0.12 1.60 30.19
N PRO A 187 0.42 1.18 31.43
CA PRO A 187 1.28 0.03 31.65
C PRO A 187 0.72 -1.10 30.82
N ASN A 188 1.51 -1.54 29.82
CA ASN A 188 1.06 -2.41 28.73
C ASN A 188 0.08 -3.40 29.31
N VAL A 189 -1.21 -3.28 28.97
CA VAL A 189 -2.25 -4.14 29.53
C VAL A 189 -1.77 -5.58 29.40
N CYS A 190 -1.87 -6.37 30.46
CA CYS A 190 -1.27 -7.69 30.50
C CYS A 190 -1.68 -8.48 29.25
N ALA A 191 -0.71 -8.75 28.36
CA ALA A 191 -1.00 -9.39 27.07
C ALA A 191 -1.68 -10.75 27.27
N PHE A 192 -1.30 -11.47 28.33
CA PHE A 192 -1.90 -12.74 28.70
C PHE A 192 -3.32 -12.61 29.25
N TYR A 193 -3.65 -11.51 29.94
CA TYR A 193 -5.00 -11.27 30.46
C TYR A 193 -6.04 -11.18 29.35
N ASN A 194 -5.68 -10.60 28.20
CA ASN A 194 -6.55 -10.50 27.03
C ASN A 194 -6.48 -11.72 26.09
N MET A 195 -5.87 -12.83 26.51
CA MET A 195 -5.90 -14.11 25.77
C MET A 195 -6.98 -15.05 26.34
N ARG A 196 -7.32 -16.11 25.58
CA ARG A 196 -8.33 -17.12 25.96
C ARG A 196 -8.13 -17.77 27.34
N GLN A 197 -6.90 -17.82 27.83
CA GLN A 197 -6.56 -18.47 29.11
C GLN A 197 -6.45 -17.49 30.28
N GLY A 198 -6.64 -16.18 30.04
CA GLY A 198 -6.37 -15.15 31.03
C GLY A 198 -4.90 -15.08 31.47
N CYS A 199 -4.59 -14.15 32.38
CA CYS A 199 -3.25 -14.04 32.94
C CYS A 199 -3.01 -15.19 33.93
N ARG A 200 -1.90 -15.90 33.79
CA ARG A 200 -1.50 -16.97 34.73
C ARG A 200 -1.13 -16.46 36.11
N PHE A 201 -0.84 -15.17 36.24
CA PHE A 201 -0.59 -14.52 37.52
C PHE A 201 -1.90 -13.95 38.07
N SER A 202 -2.12 -14.08 39.38
CA SER A 202 -3.23 -13.39 40.03
C SER A 202 -3.12 -11.88 39.80
N ALA A 203 -4.25 -11.16 39.76
CA ALA A 203 -4.27 -9.71 39.49
C ALA A 203 -3.33 -8.91 40.43
N ARG A 204 -3.08 -9.42 41.65
CA ARG A 204 -2.15 -8.81 42.62
C ARG A 204 -0.67 -9.08 42.34
N ARG A 205 -0.33 -10.07 41.51
CA ARG A 205 1.05 -10.48 41.19
C ARG A 205 1.50 -10.10 39.79
N CYS A 206 0.58 -9.72 38.91
CA CYS A 206 0.96 -9.23 37.59
C CYS A 206 1.45 -7.78 37.70
N SER A 207 2.60 -7.49 37.08
CA SER A 207 3.15 -6.13 36.99
C SER A 207 2.37 -5.20 36.04
N PHE A 208 1.35 -5.74 35.38
CA PHE A 208 0.56 -5.07 34.35
C PHE A 208 -0.93 -5.07 34.73
N PRO A 209 -1.67 -3.99 34.41
CA PRO A 209 -3.11 -3.93 34.68
C PRO A 209 -3.86 -4.98 33.86
N HIS A 210 -4.88 -5.56 34.48
CA HIS A 210 -5.77 -6.57 33.91
C HIS A 210 -7.09 -5.93 33.50
N VAL A 211 -7.10 -5.22 32.36
CA VAL A 211 -8.32 -4.61 31.81
C VAL A 211 -8.62 -5.20 30.44
N CYS A 212 -9.90 -5.42 30.14
CA CYS A 212 -10.35 -5.87 28.83
C CYS A 212 -10.00 -4.80 27.77
N SER A 213 -9.29 -5.18 26.71
CA SER A 213 -8.92 -4.23 25.65
C SER A 213 -10.10 -3.75 24.81
N GLN A 214 -11.26 -4.42 24.88
CA GLN A 214 -12.46 -4.05 24.12
C GLN A 214 -13.38 -3.10 24.90
N CYS A 215 -13.61 -3.35 26.19
CA CYS A 215 -14.59 -2.59 26.99
C CYS A 215 -14.02 -1.93 28.26
N GLY A 216 -12.75 -2.19 28.61
CA GLY A 216 -12.08 -1.63 29.79
C GLY A 216 -12.39 -2.31 31.14
N SER A 217 -13.20 -3.38 31.17
CA SER A 217 -13.55 -4.07 32.42
C SER A 217 -12.39 -4.86 33.03
N GLU A 218 -12.27 -4.86 34.36
CA GLU A 218 -11.32 -5.69 35.13
C GLU A 218 -11.86 -7.09 35.46
N ALA A 219 -13.14 -7.36 35.15
CA ALA A 219 -13.81 -8.61 35.52
C ALA A 219 -13.60 -9.74 34.50
N HIS A 220 -13.26 -9.40 33.26
CA HIS A 220 -13.09 -10.36 32.16
C HIS A 220 -11.95 -9.95 31.21
N GLY A 221 -11.41 -10.92 30.48
CA GLY A 221 -10.48 -10.69 29.37
C GLY A 221 -11.19 -10.56 28.03
N ALA A 222 -10.47 -10.16 26.98
CA ALA A 222 -11.04 -9.96 25.63
C ALA A 222 -11.83 -11.17 25.08
N SER A 223 -11.48 -12.40 25.45
CA SER A 223 -12.19 -13.61 24.99
C SER A 223 -13.56 -13.84 25.62
N SER A 224 -13.89 -13.11 26.69
CA SER A 224 -15.17 -13.22 27.42
C SER A 224 -15.85 -11.86 27.52
N CYS A 225 -15.49 -10.95 26.61
CA CYS A 225 -16.06 -9.62 26.59
C CYS A 225 -17.50 -9.69 26.06
N PRO A 226 -18.52 -9.28 26.85
CA PRO A 226 -19.91 -9.30 26.41
C PRO A 226 -20.21 -8.24 25.34
N THR A 227 -19.25 -7.35 25.10
CA THR A 227 -19.30 -6.31 24.06
C THR A 227 -18.56 -6.73 22.79
N ASP A 228 -18.32 -8.04 22.59
CA ASP A 228 -17.70 -8.51 21.35
C ASP A 228 -18.56 -8.02 20.17
N PRO A 229 -18.03 -7.18 19.26
CA PRO A 229 -18.80 -6.59 18.17
C PRO A 229 -19.42 -7.62 17.21
N ARG A 230 -19.10 -8.91 17.37
CA ARG A 230 -19.71 -10.03 16.64
C ARG A 230 -21.11 -10.39 17.14
N ASP A 231 -21.45 -10.13 18.40
CA ASP A 231 -22.76 -10.47 18.98
C ASP A 231 -23.86 -9.43 18.68
N HIS A 232 -23.52 -8.33 17.98
CA HIS A 232 -24.49 -7.31 17.52
C HIS A 232 -24.84 -7.43 16.03
N GLN A 233 -24.56 -8.57 15.37
CA GLN A 233 -24.95 -8.82 13.97
C GLN A 233 -26.04 -9.90 13.79
N GLN A 234 -26.74 -10.25 14.87
CA GLN A 234 -27.94 -11.09 14.79
C GLN A 234 -29.12 -10.35 15.40
N ASP A 235 -29.62 -9.34 14.68
CA ASP A 235 -31.00 -8.83 14.76
C ASP A 235 -31.32 -8.08 13.45
#